data_AF-A0A291S776-F1
#
_entry.id   AF-A0A291S776-F1
#
_cell.length_a   1.000
_cell.length_b   1.000
_cell.length_c   1.000
_cell.angle_alpha   90.00
_cell.angle_beta   90.00
_cell.angle_gamma   90.00
#
_symmetry.space_group_name_H-M   'P 1'
#
loop_
_entity.id
_entity.type
_entity.pdbx_description
1 polymer ?
#
loop_
_entity_poly.entity_id
_entity_poly.type
_entity_poly.pdbx_seq_one_letter_code
_entity_poly.pdbx_strand_id
1 'polypeptide(L)'
;MKKTLIALSVSAAAMATGVNAAELYNQDGTSLEMGGRAEARLSMKDGDAQDNSRIRLDFLGTQAINDNLYGVGFWEGEFTTNEQGGVDGDVNKDSSNLDTRYAYAGLGGAWGEFTYGKNEGALGVITDFTDIMAYHGNSAADKLAVADRSDNMMSYKGQFENLNVKASYRFADRGEVNGEYTDNKQDGYSLSAIYAVADTGLELGAGYADQDEANEYMLAASYTMGDLYFAGIFTDGEKAKTEGDYTGYELAGAYTLGQTVFTTTYNNAETNNETSANNFAVDASYYFKPNFRGYVSYIFNLIDSGDKLGKVGGNTTASKADAEDELALGLRYDF
;
A
#
# COMPACT_ATOMS: atom_id res chain seq x y z
N MET A 1 23.01 -14.52 -27.92
CA MET A 1 23.34 -14.07 -26.56
C MET A 1 23.22 -12.55 -26.49
N LYS A 2 22.04 -12.06 -26.12
CA LYS A 2 21.67 -10.66 -25.82
C LYS A 2 20.46 -10.61 -24.84
N LYS A 3 20.14 -11.74 -24.19
CA LYS A 3 18.92 -11.92 -23.38
C LYS A 3 19.10 -11.53 -21.91
N THR A 4 20.33 -11.20 -21.50
CA THR A 4 20.71 -11.02 -20.09
C THR A 4 20.33 -9.65 -19.52
N LEU A 5 20.31 -8.59 -20.34
CA LEU A 5 19.85 -7.26 -19.91
C LEU A 5 18.31 -7.18 -19.86
N ILE A 6 17.63 -7.81 -20.82
CA ILE A 6 16.16 -7.85 -20.90
C ILE A 6 15.56 -8.55 -19.67
N ALA A 7 16.17 -9.65 -19.22
CA ALA A 7 15.74 -10.36 -18.01
C ALA A 7 15.87 -9.51 -16.74
N LEU A 8 16.83 -8.57 -16.70
CA LEU A 8 17.05 -7.67 -15.56
C LEU A 8 16.11 -6.46 -15.57
N SER A 9 15.68 -5.97 -16.74
CA SER A 9 14.71 -4.87 -16.83
C SER A 9 13.26 -5.33 -16.68
N VAL A 10 12.91 -6.53 -17.18
CA VAL A 10 11.57 -7.11 -17.00
C VAL A 10 11.33 -7.51 -15.54
N SER A 11 12.37 -7.96 -14.82
CA SER A 11 12.28 -8.30 -13.39
C SER A 11 11.97 -7.09 -12.49
N ALA A 12 12.26 -5.86 -12.91
CA ALA A 12 11.88 -4.65 -12.16
C ALA A 12 10.40 -4.26 -12.36
N ALA A 13 9.79 -4.59 -13.50
CA ALA A 13 8.36 -4.42 -13.72
C ALA A 13 7.53 -5.48 -12.98
N ALA A 14 8.09 -6.68 -12.80
CA ALA A 14 7.50 -7.80 -12.06
C ALA A 14 7.46 -7.62 -10.52
N MET A 15 7.88 -6.47 -9.98
CA MET A 15 7.76 -6.19 -8.53
C MET A 15 6.32 -5.84 -8.11
N ALA A 16 5.42 -5.55 -9.06
CA ALA A 16 4.00 -5.31 -8.81
C ALA A 16 3.16 -6.61 -8.83
N THR A 17 3.60 -7.62 -9.57
CA THR A 17 3.00 -8.95 -9.58
C THR A 17 3.67 -9.76 -8.47
N GLY A 18 2.90 -10.49 -7.66
CA GLY A 18 3.50 -11.30 -6.60
C GLY A 18 4.57 -12.24 -7.17
N VAL A 19 5.51 -12.70 -6.34
CA VAL A 19 6.62 -13.64 -6.67
C VAL A 19 6.18 -14.94 -7.40
N ASN A 20 4.88 -15.14 -7.60
CA ASN A 20 4.26 -16.34 -8.16
C ASN A 20 3.46 -16.11 -9.46
N ALA A 21 3.46 -14.90 -10.04
CA ALA A 21 2.67 -14.61 -11.22
C ALA A 21 2.89 -15.60 -12.37
N ALA A 22 1.80 -16.08 -12.97
CA ALA A 22 1.83 -17.08 -14.01
C ALA A 22 2.05 -16.42 -15.38
N GLU A 23 3.14 -16.81 -16.06
CA GLU A 23 3.37 -16.43 -17.46
C GLU A 23 2.30 -17.07 -18.35
N LEU A 24 1.46 -16.24 -18.98
CA LEU A 24 0.42 -16.68 -19.92
C LEU A 24 0.92 -16.65 -21.37
N TYR A 25 1.82 -15.71 -21.68
CA TYR A 25 2.38 -15.54 -23.01
C TYR A 25 3.78 -14.91 -22.93
N ASN A 26 4.70 -15.42 -23.75
CA ASN A 26 6.04 -14.84 -23.91
C ASN A 26 6.60 -15.15 -25.29
N GLN A 27 6.57 -14.14 -26.17
CA GLN A 27 7.09 -14.27 -27.52
C GLN A 27 7.50 -12.91 -28.08
N ASP A 28 8.57 -12.88 -28.86
CA ASP A 28 9.01 -11.70 -29.64
C ASP A 28 9.18 -10.40 -28.83
N GLY A 29 9.58 -10.53 -27.57
CA GLY A 29 9.79 -9.39 -26.66
C GLY A 29 8.52 -8.89 -25.97
N THR A 30 7.39 -9.54 -26.22
CA THR A 30 6.13 -9.34 -25.50
C THR A 30 6.00 -10.38 -24.39
N SER A 31 5.61 -9.97 -23.19
CA SER A 31 5.14 -10.86 -22.12
C SER A 31 3.75 -10.46 -21.62
N LEU A 32 2.97 -11.44 -21.22
CA LEU A 32 1.73 -11.27 -20.46
C LEU A 32 1.75 -12.22 -19.27
N GLU A 33 1.63 -11.64 -18.08
CA GLU A 33 1.55 -12.35 -16.81
C GLU A 33 0.16 -12.13 -16.20
N MET A 34 -0.33 -13.15 -15.50
CA MET A 34 -1.49 -13.03 -14.62
C MET A 34 -1.06 -13.34 -13.20
N GLY A 35 -1.33 -12.42 -12.30
CA GLY A 35 -1.15 -12.60 -10.87
C GLY A 35 -2.45 -12.44 -10.10
N GLY A 36 -2.28 -12.34 -8.79
CA GLY A 36 -3.32 -11.96 -7.86
C GLY A 36 -3.30 -12.84 -6.62
N ARG A 37 -4.44 -12.90 -5.93
CA ARG A 37 -4.59 -13.75 -4.75
C ARG A 37 -6.03 -14.15 -4.51
N ALA A 38 -6.21 -15.29 -3.84
CA ALA A 38 -7.41 -15.58 -3.06
C ALA A 38 -7.01 -15.55 -1.59
N GLU A 39 -7.59 -14.62 -0.83
CA GLU A 39 -7.22 -14.37 0.56
C GLU A 39 -8.46 -14.44 1.46
N ALA A 40 -8.61 -15.56 2.16
CA ALA A 40 -9.63 -15.73 3.17
C ALA A 40 -9.21 -15.00 4.45
N ARG A 41 -10.08 -14.15 5.00
CA ARG A 41 -9.79 -13.33 6.19
C ARG A 41 -10.99 -13.27 7.12
N LEU A 42 -10.83 -13.85 8.31
CA LEU A 42 -11.79 -13.69 9.40
C LEU A 42 -11.28 -12.59 10.33
N SER A 43 -12.08 -11.54 10.52
CA SER A 43 -11.89 -10.51 11.53
C SER A 43 -12.84 -10.79 12.71
N MET A 44 -12.39 -10.57 13.93
CA MET A 44 -13.20 -10.73 15.14
C MET A 44 -12.94 -9.58 16.11
N LYS A 45 -14.01 -8.89 16.52
CA LYS A 45 -14.02 -7.81 17.52
C LYS A 45 -15.16 -8.06 18.50
N ASP A 46 -14.93 -7.90 19.81
CA ASP A 46 -15.92 -8.22 20.86
C ASP A 46 -16.59 -9.62 20.72
N GLY A 47 -15.87 -10.59 20.15
CA GLY A 47 -16.40 -11.94 19.88
C GLY A 47 -17.32 -12.06 18.66
N ASP A 48 -17.65 -10.96 17.99
CA ASP A 48 -18.41 -10.94 16.74
C ASP A 48 -17.48 -11.08 15.55
N ALA A 49 -17.83 -11.99 14.62
CA ALA A 49 -17.01 -12.31 13.45
C ALA A 49 -17.49 -11.61 12.18
N GLN A 50 -16.54 -11.14 11.37
CA GLN A 50 -16.78 -10.55 10.06
C GLN A 50 -15.91 -11.23 8.99
N ASP A 51 -16.51 -11.50 7.83
CA ASP A 51 -15.79 -11.96 6.65
C ASP A 51 -15.19 -10.75 5.91
N ASN A 52 -13.86 -10.67 5.90
CA ASN A 52 -13.09 -9.67 5.18
C ASN A 52 -12.36 -10.29 3.98
N SER A 53 -12.73 -11.49 3.55
CA SER A 53 -12.09 -12.21 2.45
C SER A 53 -12.14 -11.40 1.15
N ARG A 54 -11.08 -11.54 0.35
CA ARG A 54 -10.93 -10.82 -0.91
C ARG A 54 -10.22 -11.66 -1.96
N ILE A 55 -10.55 -11.40 -3.22
CA ILE A 55 -9.83 -11.94 -4.37
C ILE A 55 -9.22 -10.76 -5.12
N ARG A 56 -7.97 -10.89 -5.55
CA ARG A 56 -7.37 -9.99 -6.54
C ARG A 56 -7.01 -10.76 -7.78
N LEU A 57 -7.16 -10.11 -8.92
CA LEU A 57 -6.65 -10.57 -10.20
C LEU A 57 -5.92 -9.40 -10.86
N ASP A 58 -4.72 -9.66 -11.36
CA ASP A 58 -3.94 -8.68 -12.08
C ASP A 58 -3.41 -9.22 -13.40
N PHE A 59 -3.16 -8.32 -14.33
CA PHE A 59 -2.56 -8.60 -15.63
C PHE A 59 -1.46 -7.59 -15.91
N LEU A 60 -0.25 -8.09 -16.11
CA LEU A 60 0.92 -7.29 -16.48
C LEU A 60 1.32 -7.62 -17.92
N GLY A 61 1.19 -6.64 -18.81
CA GLY A 61 1.69 -6.71 -20.18
C GLY A 61 2.96 -5.89 -20.33
N THR A 62 4.03 -6.49 -20.87
CA THR A 62 5.27 -5.77 -21.20
C THR A 62 5.63 -5.99 -22.66
N GLN A 63 6.08 -4.93 -23.34
CA GLN A 63 6.58 -4.98 -24.71
C GLN A 63 7.95 -4.34 -24.81
N ALA A 64 8.99 -5.11 -25.12
CA ALA A 64 10.29 -4.57 -25.47
C ALA A 64 10.20 -3.80 -26.80
N ILE A 65 10.69 -2.55 -26.80
CA ILE A 65 10.78 -1.71 -28.00
C ILE A 65 12.20 -1.75 -28.56
N ASN A 66 13.19 -1.59 -27.68
CA ASN A 66 14.61 -1.81 -27.97
C ASN A 66 15.35 -2.16 -26.66
N ASP A 67 16.69 -2.30 -26.73
CA ASP A 67 17.51 -2.73 -25.59
C ASP A 67 17.39 -1.83 -24.33
N ASN A 68 16.94 -0.58 -24.46
CA ASN A 68 16.86 0.40 -23.37
C ASN A 68 15.45 1.01 -23.20
N LEU A 69 14.43 0.48 -23.87
CA LEU A 69 13.08 1.04 -23.84
C LEU A 69 12.03 -0.07 -23.96
N TYR A 70 11.06 -0.07 -23.06
CA TYR A 70 9.89 -0.95 -23.08
C TYR A 70 8.60 -0.17 -22.82
N GLY A 71 7.48 -0.71 -23.29
CA GLY A 71 6.14 -0.29 -22.88
C GLY A 71 5.57 -1.26 -21.86
N VAL A 72 4.74 -0.73 -20.96
CA VAL A 72 4.06 -1.50 -19.90
C VAL A 72 2.59 -1.13 -19.84
N GLY A 73 1.73 -2.11 -19.57
CA GLY A 73 0.33 -1.93 -19.23
C GLY A 73 -0.02 -2.82 -18.05
N PHE A 74 -0.77 -2.29 -17.09
CA PHE A 74 -1.15 -3.03 -15.90
C PHE A 74 -2.57 -2.71 -15.47
N TRP A 75 -3.29 -3.75 -15.06
CA TRP A 75 -4.61 -3.65 -14.44
C TRP A 75 -4.69 -4.63 -13.27
N GLU A 76 -5.25 -4.19 -12.15
CA GLU A 76 -5.59 -5.04 -11.00
C GLU A 76 -7.01 -4.72 -10.52
N GLY A 77 -7.81 -5.76 -10.34
CA GLY A 77 -9.13 -5.70 -9.73
C GLY A 77 -9.19 -6.46 -8.41
N GLU A 78 -9.88 -5.91 -7.40
CA GLU A 78 -10.22 -6.58 -6.15
C GLU A 78 -11.72 -6.86 -6.08
N PHE A 79 -12.06 -8.10 -5.71
CA PHE A 79 -13.43 -8.61 -5.57
C PHE A 79 -13.69 -9.01 -4.13
N THR A 80 -14.86 -8.62 -3.61
CA THR A 80 -15.34 -8.97 -2.25
C THR A 80 -16.81 -9.37 -2.29
N THR A 81 -17.26 -10.07 -1.25
CA THR A 81 -18.66 -10.47 -1.06
C THR A 81 -19.20 -9.98 0.27
N ASN A 82 -20.50 -9.67 0.35
CA ASN A 82 -21.17 -9.29 1.59
C ASN A 82 -22.61 -9.81 1.61
N GLU A 83 -22.77 -11.10 1.92
CA GLU A 83 -24.08 -11.79 1.88
C GLU A 83 -24.98 -11.51 3.09
N GLN A 84 -24.43 -11.08 4.23
CA GLN A 84 -25.16 -10.80 5.48
C GLN A 84 -26.17 -11.90 5.89
N GLY A 85 -25.80 -13.17 5.70
CA GLY A 85 -26.65 -14.33 6.02
C GLY A 85 -27.71 -14.66 4.97
N GLY A 86 -27.72 -13.96 3.84
CA GLY A 86 -28.53 -14.28 2.67
C GLY A 86 -28.02 -15.50 1.89
N VAL A 87 -28.75 -15.84 0.83
CA VAL A 87 -28.39 -16.87 -0.14
C VAL A 87 -28.36 -16.26 -1.54
N ASP A 88 -27.55 -16.83 -2.42
CA ASP A 88 -27.35 -16.37 -3.80
C ASP A 88 -28.69 -16.07 -4.50
N GLY A 89 -28.85 -14.82 -4.96
CA GLY A 89 -30.03 -14.33 -5.67
C GLY A 89 -31.13 -13.68 -4.82
N ASP A 90 -31.03 -13.66 -3.49
CA ASP A 90 -32.03 -13.06 -2.56
C ASP A 90 -31.51 -11.79 -1.85
N VAL A 91 -30.27 -11.39 -2.12
CA VAL A 91 -29.59 -10.23 -1.53
C VAL A 91 -29.61 -9.07 -2.54
N ASN A 92 -29.75 -7.83 -2.04
CA ASN A 92 -29.63 -6.60 -2.84
C ASN A 92 -28.49 -6.73 -3.87
N LYS A 93 -28.74 -6.31 -5.12
CA LYS A 93 -27.83 -6.45 -6.29
C LYS A 93 -26.43 -5.80 -6.14
N ASP A 94 -26.10 -5.31 -4.96
CA ASP A 94 -24.86 -4.63 -4.60
C ASP A 94 -23.98 -5.46 -3.63
N SER A 95 -24.24 -6.78 -3.43
CA SER A 95 -23.48 -7.64 -2.51
C SER A 95 -22.07 -8.02 -2.98
N SER A 96 -21.75 -7.82 -4.26
CA SER A 96 -20.43 -8.05 -4.85
C SER A 96 -19.85 -6.74 -5.40
N ASN A 97 -18.67 -6.35 -4.92
CA ASN A 97 -17.98 -5.14 -5.37
C ASN A 97 -16.73 -5.48 -6.17
N LEU A 98 -16.48 -4.74 -7.24
CA LEU A 98 -15.20 -4.73 -7.97
C LEU A 98 -14.56 -3.36 -7.78
N ASP A 99 -13.42 -3.33 -7.08
CA ASP A 99 -12.56 -2.15 -7.05
C ASP A 99 -11.44 -2.30 -8.09
N THR A 100 -11.37 -1.36 -9.05
CA THR A 100 -10.21 -1.24 -9.93
C THR A 100 -9.10 -0.53 -9.17
N ARG A 101 -8.14 -1.31 -8.66
CA ARG A 101 -7.04 -0.83 -7.82
C ARG A 101 -5.97 -0.12 -8.63
N TYR A 102 -5.61 -0.69 -9.78
CA TYR A 102 -4.65 -0.14 -10.72
C TYR A 102 -5.19 -0.21 -12.14
N ALA A 103 -4.89 0.82 -12.93
CA ALA A 103 -5.20 0.87 -14.35
C ALA A 103 -4.29 1.91 -15.00
N TYR A 104 -3.15 1.49 -15.51
CA TYR A 104 -2.16 2.40 -16.08
C TYR A 104 -1.45 1.80 -17.30
N ALA A 105 -0.84 2.70 -18.07
CA ALA A 105 0.13 2.34 -19.08
C ALA A 105 1.34 3.28 -18.99
N GLY A 106 2.48 2.83 -19.49
CA GLY A 106 3.72 3.58 -19.34
C GLY A 106 4.83 3.15 -20.27
N LEU A 107 5.96 3.83 -20.12
CA LEU A 107 7.22 3.53 -20.77
C LEU A 107 8.30 3.45 -19.69
N GLY A 108 9.24 2.54 -19.86
CA GLY A 108 10.40 2.44 -18.98
C GLY A 108 11.67 2.07 -19.70
N GLY A 109 12.78 2.20 -18.99
CA GLY A 109 14.12 1.93 -19.47
C GLY A 109 15.16 2.12 -18.36
N ALA A 110 16.43 2.25 -18.74
CA ALA A 110 17.52 2.46 -17.77
C ALA A 110 17.40 3.76 -16.96
N TRP A 111 16.56 4.69 -17.40
CA TRP A 111 16.28 5.97 -16.75
C TRP A 111 15.13 5.91 -15.73
N GLY A 112 14.50 4.75 -15.55
CA GLY A 112 13.30 4.55 -14.74
C GLY A 112 12.06 4.25 -15.58
N GLU A 113 10.89 4.42 -14.98
CA GLU A 113 9.59 4.15 -15.59
C GLU A 113 8.63 5.31 -15.32
N PHE A 114 7.98 5.81 -16.38
CA PHE A 114 6.88 6.77 -16.31
C PHE A 114 5.56 6.09 -16.66
N THR A 115 4.52 6.34 -15.86
CA THR A 115 3.17 5.83 -16.12
C THR A 115 2.13 6.95 -16.03
N TYR A 116 1.01 6.78 -16.74
CA TYR A 116 -0.20 7.57 -16.53
C TYR A 116 -1.40 6.66 -16.32
N GLY A 117 -2.30 7.05 -15.42
CA GLY A 117 -3.47 6.28 -15.00
C GLY A 117 -3.49 6.08 -13.48
N LYS A 118 -4.37 5.19 -13.00
CA LYS A 118 -4.43 4.86 -11.57
C LYS A 118 -3.22 4.02 -11.19
N ASN A 119 -2.25 4.63 -10.50
CA ASN A 119 -1.02 4.01 -10.05
C ASN A 119 -0.57 4.62 -8.71
N GLU A 120 0.49 4.08 -8.11
CA GLU A 120 1.04 4.58 -6.85
C GLU A 120 1.71 5.95 -7.01
N GLY A 121 1.64 6.73 -5.93
CA GLY A 121 2.48 7.88 -5.66
C GLY A 121 3.82 7.48 -5.07
N ALA A 122 4.47 8.42 -4.38
CA ALA A 122 5.83 8.27 -3.91
C ALA A 122 5.96 7.79 -2.44
N LEU A 123 4.94 7.91 -1.59
CA LEU A 123 5.10 7.65 -0.15
C LEU A 123 4.82 6.22 0.28
N GLY A 124 4.19 5.39 -0.56
CA GLY A 124 4.00 3.95 -0.29
C GLY A 124 5.30 3.24 0.12
N VAL A 125 6.39 3.46 -0.64
CA VAL A 125 7.71 2.87 -0.35
C VAL A 125 8.35 3.37 0.95
N ILE A 126 7.89 4.50 1.50
CA ILE A 126 8.34 5.00 2.80
C ILE A 126 7.52 4.32 3.91
N THR A 127 6.21 4.16 3.73
CA THR A 127 5.37 3.42 4.70
C THR A 127 5.68 1.93 4.73
N ASP A 128 6.19 1.36 3.64
CA ASP A 128 6.66 -0.04 3.58
C ASP A 128 7.77 -0.36 4.58
N PHE A 129 8.46 0.65 5.15
CA PHE A 129 9.43 0.44 6.21
C PHE A 129 8.80 -0.23 7.44
N THR A 130 7.57 0.14 7.80
CA THR A 130 6.87 -0.36 9.00
C THR A 130 5.63 -1.20 8.67
N ASP A 131 5.09 -1.11 7.45
CA ASP A 131 3.97 -1.92 6.95
C ASP A 131 4.41 -3.35 6.57
N ILE A 132 4.79 -4.14 7.58
CA ILE A 132 5.41 -5.47 7.39
C ILE A 132 4.51 -6.63 7.83
N MET A 133 3.36 -6.36 8.43
CA MET A 133 2.48 -7.40 8.98
C MET A 133 1.57 -7.99 7.89
N ALA A 134 0.98 -9.16 8.16
CA ALA A 134 0.09 -9.81 7.20
C ALA A 134 -1.32 -9.19 7.13
N TYR A 135 -1.77 -8.51 8.19
CA TYR A 135 -3.13 -7.96 8.31
C TYR A 135 -3.20 -6.59 8.97
N HIS A 136 -2.66 -6.44 10.19
CA HIS A 136 -2.65 -5.19 10.95
C HIS A 136 -1.43 -4.30 10.57
N GLY A 137 -1.11 -3.28 11.38
CA GLY A 137 -0.03 -2.32 11.11
C GLY A 137 -0.50 -1.14 10.25
N ASN A 138 0.44 -0.26 9.87
CA ASN A 138 0.21 0.88 8.97
C ASN A 138 -0.97 1.78 9.38
N SER A 139 -1.21 1.90 10.69
CA SER A 139 -2.35 2.65 11.25
C SER A 139 -2.00 4.08 11.68
N ALA A 140 -0.73 4.48 11.57
CA ALA A 140 -0.23 5.80 11.94
C ALA A 140 0.73 6.40 10.88
N ALA A 141 0.58 5.99 9.63
CA ALA A 141 1.29 6.54 8.47
C ALA A 141 0.31 6.85 7.33
N ASP A 142 -0.69 7.67 7.64
CA ASP A 142 -1.70 8.14 6.67
C ASP A 142 -1.04 8.87 5.50
N LYS A 143 -1.56 8.67 4.29
CA LYS A 143 -1.02 9.21 3.04
C LYS A 143 -2.08 10.01 2.28
N LEU A 144 -1.70 11.17 1.75
CA LEU A 144 -2.53 11.92 0.79
C LEU A 144 -2.76 11.10 -0.49
N ALA A 145 -3.85 11.38 -1.21
CA ALA A 145 -4.21 10.60 -2.39
C ALA A 145 -3.11 10.58 -3.48
N VAL A 146 -2.45 11.72 -3.73
CA VAL A 146 -1.32 11.83 -4.68
C VAL A 146 -0.07 11.06 -4.21
N ALA A 147 0.04 10.79 -2.91
CA ALA A 147 1.16 10.11 -2.26
C ALA A 147 0.94 8.59 -2.12
N ASP A 148 -0.32 8.17 -1.98
CA ASP A 148 -0.78 6.77 -1.94
C ASP A 148 -0.99 6.21 -3.35
N ARG A 149 -2.24 6.19 -3.84
CA ARG A 149 -2.62 5.63 -5.13
C ARG A 149 -3.84 6.35 -5.66
N SER A 150 -3.68 7.01 -6.79
CA SER A 150 -4.76 7.79 -7.41
C SER A 150 -4.68 7.77 -8.92
N ASP A 151 -5.78 8.12 -9.58
CA ASP A 151 -5.87 8.27 -11.04
C ASP A 151 -5.45 9.67 -11.49
N ASN A 152 -5.71 10.05 -12.75
CA ASN A 152 -5.39 11.37 -13.32
C ASN A 152 -3.97 11.88 -12.94
N MET A 153 -3.02 10.94 -12.87
CA MET A 153 -1.71 11.14 -12.25
C MET A 153 -0.63 10.56 -13.16
N MET A 154 0.47 11.29 -13.26
CA MET A 154 1.73 10.78 -13.79
C MET A 154 2.58 10.29 -12.62
N SER A 155 3.11 9.07 -12.71
CA SER A 155 4.04 8.52 -11.72
C SER A 155 5.38 8.19 -12.36
N TYR A 156 6.43 8.33 -11.58
CA TYR A 156 7.80 8.00 -11.91
C TYR A 156 8.42 7.12 -10.83
N LYS A 157 9.19 6.12 -11.23
CA LYS A 157 10.10 5.38 -10.35
C LYS A 157 11.45 5.17 -11.03
N GLY A 158 12.53 5.24 -10.27
CA GLY A 158 13.90 5.02 -10.75
C GLY A 158 14.80 4.44 -9.66
N GLN A 159 15.70 3.54 -10.07
CA GLN A 159 16.75 2.99 -9.21
C GLN A 159 18.11 3.35 -9.78
N PHE A 160 18.95 4.01 -8.98
CA PHE A 160 20.27 4.49 -9.33
C PHE A 160 21.28 4.01 -8.29
N GLU A 161 21.91 2.86 -8.56
CA GLU A 161 22.78 2.19 -7.60
C GLU A 161 22.06 1.97 -6.27
N ASN A 162 22.45 2.67 -5.21
CA ASN A 162 21.88 2.58 -3.87
C ASN A 162 20.73 3.56 -3.60
N LEU A 163 20.37 4.39 -4.59
CA LEU A 163 19.33 5.40 -4.47
C LEU A 163 18.07 4.98 -5.25
N ASN A 164 16.98 4.73 -4.53
CA ASN A 164 15.65 4.62 -5.11
C ASN A 164 14.96 5.99 -5.06
N VAL A 165 14.27 6.38 -6.13
CA VAL A 165 13.45 7.58 -6.16
C VAL A 165 12.08 7.29 -6.76
N LYS A 166 11.03 7.87 -6.17
CA LYS A 166 9.70 7.94 -6.77
C LYS A 166 9.21 9.37 -6.79
N ALA A 167 8.43 9.73 -7.80
CA ALA A 167 7.75 11.01 -7.87
C ALA A 167 6.38 10.84 -8.52
N SER A 168 5.43 11.70 -8.18
CA SER A 168 4.15 11.77 -8.88
C SER A 168 3.65 13.20 -9.02
N TYR A 169 2.81 13.42 -10.03
CA TYR A 169 2.05 14.65 -10.20
C TYR A 169 0.62 14.30 -10.62
N ARG A 170 -0.36 14.69 -9.81
CA ARG A 170 -1.79 14.55 -10.09
C ARG A 170 -2.34 15.85 -10.65
N PHE A 171 -3.12 15.75 -11.72
CA PHE A 171 -3.88 16.88 -12.26
C PHE A 171 -5.22 17.02 -11.52
N ALA A 172 -5.69 18.25 -11.36
CA ALA A 172 -7.06 18.50 -10.91
C ALA A 172 -8.06 17.96 -11.94
N ASP A 173 -9.17 17.41 -11.47
CA ASP A 173 -10.17 16.79 -12.32
C ASP A 173 -11.08 17.86 -12.93
N ARG A 174 -11.22 17.82 -14.25
CA ARG A 174 -12.08 18.74 -14.99
C ARG A 174 -13.55 18.53 -14.60
N GLY A 175 -14.20 19.61 -14.18
CA GLY A 175 -15.65 19.73 -14.02
C GLY A 175 -16.26 20.70 -15.03
N GLU A 176 -17.59 20.82 -15.00
CA GLU A 176 -18.34 21.79 -15.80
C GLU A 176 -19.35 22.52 -14.90
N VAL A 177 -19.30 23.86 -14.91
CA VAL A 177 -20.24 24.71 -14.18
C VAL A 177 -20.69 25.83 -15.11
N ASN A 178 -22.00 25.98 -15.29
CA ASN A 178 -22.60 27.01 -16.16
C ASN A 178 -22.08 27.04 -17.61
N GLY A 179 -21.68 25.88 -18.15
CA GLY A 179 -21.17 25.76 -19.53
C GLY A 179 -19.71 26.18 -19.71
N GLU A 180 -18.99 26.44 -18.61
CA GLU A 180 -17.55 26.69 -18.61
C GLU A 180 -16.82 25.53 -17.91
N TYR A 181 -15.63 25.18 -18.41
CA TYR A 181 -14.78 24.20 -17.74
C TYR A 181 -14.16 24.81 -16.48
N THR A 182 -14.22 24.05 -15.40
CA THR A 182 -13.53 24.29 -14.12
C THR A 182 -12.76 23.03 -13.76
N ASP A 183 -12.08 23.03 -12.62
CA ASP A 183 -11.55 21.83 -11.98
C ASP A 183 -11.96 21.76 -10.50
N ASN A 184 -11.66 20.63 -9.86
CA ASN A 184 -11.90 20.38 -8.44
C ASN A 184 -10.74 20.78 -7.52
N LYS A 185 -9.67 21.38 -8.06
CA LYS A 185 -8.45 21.79 -7.34
C LYS A 185 -7.73 20.66 -6.58
N GLN A 186 -7.94 19.41 -6.99
CA GLN A 186 -7.28 18.25 -6.41
C GLN A 186 -5.98 17.90 -7.16
N ASP A 187 -5.29 18.91 -7.69
CA ASP A 187 -3.91 18.77 -8.15
C ASP A 187 -2.94 18.68 -6.98
N GLY A 188 -1.81 18.01 -7.21
CA GLY A 188 -0.81 17.79 -6.19
C GLY A 188 0.41 17.03 -6.71
N TYR A 189 1.39 16.84 -5.86
CA TYR A 189 2.60 16.08 -6.17
C TYR A 189 3.11 15.32 -4.96
N SER A 190 3.92 14.29 -5.23
CA SER A 190 4.69 13.61 -4.19
C SER A 190 6.10 13.26 -4.67
N LEU A 191 7.05 13.17 -3.74
CA LEU A 191 8.43 12.79 -4.00
C LEU A 191 8.94 11.93 -2.84
N SER A 192 9.74 10.92 -3.14
CA SER A 192 10.47 10.16 -2.13
C SER A 192 11.83 9.71 -2.62
N ALA A 193 12.70 9.46 -1.66
CA ALA A 193 14.01 8.88 -1.87
C ALA A 193 14.32 7.87 -0.77
N ILE A 194 14.88 6.72 -1.16
CA ILE A 194 15.43 5.73 -0.24
C ILE A 194 16.89 5.50 -0.59
N TYR A 195 17.76 5.56 0.40
CA TYR A 195 19.18 5.29 0.26
C TYR A 195 19.59 4.06 1.07
N ALA A 196 20.03 3.02 0.37
CA ALA A 196 20.64 1.84 0.99
C ALA A 196 22.10 2.16 1.34
N VAL A 197 22.44 2.08 2.62
CA VAL A 197 23.78 2.45 3.11
C VAL A 197 24.75 1.29 2.86
N ALA A 198 25.20 1.19 1.60
CA ALA A 198 26.07 0.11 1.11
C ALA A 198 25.52 -1.27 1.55
N ASP A 199 26.41 -2.18 1.95
CA ASP A 199 26.05 -3.54 2.39
C ASP A 199 25.81 -3.63 3.91
N THR A 200 25.51 -2.52 4.58
CA THR A 200 25.39 -2.51 6.05
C THR A 200 24.07 -3.11 6.55
N GLY A 201 23.06 -3.18 5.70
CA GLY A 201 21.69 -3.52 6.05
C GLY A 201 20.85 -2.33 6.55
N LEU A 202 21.43 -1.13 6.63
CA LEU A 202 20.74 0.12 6.96
C LEU A 202 20.16 0.77 5.71
N GLU A 203 18.89 1.15 5.75
CA GLU A 203 18.25 1.99 4.73
C GLU A 203 17.64 3.23 5.38
N LEU A 204 17.70 4.36 4.66
CA LEU A 204 17.13 5.63 5.08
C LEU A 204 16.15 6.12 4.02
N GLY A 205 14.92 6.42 4.42
CA GLY A 205 13.85 6.90 3.55
C GLY A 205 13.40 8.30 3.95
N ALA A 206 13.07 9.13 2.98
CA ALA A 206 12.36 10.38 3.20
C ALA A 206 11.41 10.65 2.04
N GLY A 207 10.31 11.35 2.31
CA GLY A 207 9.40 11.80 1.27
C GLY A 207 8.52 12.97 1.71
N TYR A 208 7.91 13.61 0.72
CA TYR A 208 7.00 14.73 0.89
C TYR A 208 5.85 14.63 -0.12
N ALA A 209 4.67 15.10 0.26
CA ALA A 209 3.54 15.28 -0.63
C ALA A 209 2.72 16.52 -0.30
N ASP A 210 2.05 17.05 -1.31
CA ASP A 210 1.18 18.23 -1.23
C ASP A 210 0.03 18.05 -2.22
N GLN A 211 -1.20 18.30 -1.78
CA GLN A 211 -2.40 18.22 -2.60
C GLN A 211 -3.49 19.14 -2.03
N ASP A 212 -4.02 20.03 -2.87
CA ASP A 212 -5.01 21.05 -2.46
C ASP A 212 -4.55 21.84 -1.22
N GLU A 213 -5.28 21.77 -0.09
CA GLU A 213 -4.95 22.44 1.16
C GLU A 213 -4.25 21.51 2.17
N ALA A 214 -3.72 20.36 1.72
CA ALA A 214 -3.09 19.35 2.56
C ALA A 214 -1.64 19.07 2.16
N ASN A 215 -0.79 18.76 3.14
CA ASN A 215 0.63 18.45 2.95
C ASN A 215 1.12 17.45 4.01
N GLU A 216 2.20 16.72 3.69
CA GLU A 216 2.84 15.80 4.64
C GLU A 216 4.30 15.51 4.27
N TYR A 217 5.12 15.20 5.27
CA TYR A 217 6.42 14.59 5.08
C TYR A 217 6.57 13.32 5.92
N MET A 218 7.41 12.41 5.45
CA MET A 218 7.76 11.17 6.12
C MET A 218 9.27 11.01 6.20
N LEU A 219 9.75 10.51 7.33
CA LEU A 219 11.15 10.12 7.57
C LEU A 219 11.16 8.68 8.09
N ALA A 220 11.97 7.82 7.48
CA ALA A 220 12.04 6.42 7.85
C ALA A 220 13.49 5.92 7.92
N ALA A 221 13.71 4.92 8.77
CA ALA A 221 14.97 4.18 8.82
C ALA A 221 14.67 2.70 9.12
N SER A 222 15.41 1.80 8.49
CA SER A 222 15.34 0.36 8.74
C SER A 222 16.72 -0.25 8.89
N TYR A 223 16.79 -1.36 9.59
CA TYR A 223 18.00 -2.15 9.74
C TYR A 223 17.68 -3.65 9.64
N THR A 224 18.30 -4.31 8.67
CA THR A 224 18.21 -5.75 8.47
C THR A 224 19.52 -6.41 8.88
N MET A 225 19.45 -7.43 9.74
CA MET A 225 20.60 -8.19 10.20
C MET A 225 20.26 -9.67 10.36
N GLY A 226 20.72 -10.50 9.42
CA GLY A 226 20.40 -11.92 9.40
C GLY A 226 18.89 -12.11 9.25
N ASP A 227 18.30 -12.86 10.18
CA ASP A 227 16.85 -13.12 10.21
C ASP A 227 16.02 -12.02 10.91
N LEU A 228 16.65 -10.92 11.33
CA LEU A 228 16.02 -9.82 12.06
C LEU A 228 15.84 -8.59 11.17
N TYR A 229 14.71 -7.91 11.35
CA TYR A 229 14.40 -6.62 10.75
C TYR A 229 13.86 -5.67 11.81
N PHE A 230 14.28 -4.41 11.78
CA PHE A 230 13.74 -3.33 12.61
C PHE A 230 13.55 -2.09 11.77
N ALA A 231 12.48 -1.33 12.02
CA ALA A 231 12.26 -0.07 11.35
C ALA A 231 11.48 0.92 12.21
N GLY A 232 11.57 2.19 11.83
CA GLY A 232 10.70 3.24 12.33
C GLY A 232 10.40 4.26 11.25
N ILE A 233 9.20 4.84 11.35
CA ILE A 233 8.74 5.96 10.53
C ILE A 233 8.21 7.07 11.42
N PHE A 234 8.40 8.30 10.98
CA PHE A 234 7.76 9.50 11.49
C PHE A 234 7.05 10.20 10.34
N THR A 235 5.78 10.56 10.54
CA THR A 235 4.92 11.24 9.57
C THR A 235 4.39 12.51 10.22
N ASP A 236 4.39 13.62 9.50
CA ASP A 236 3.88 14.89 10.04
C ASP A 236 3.35 15.78 8.89
N GLY A 237 2.28 16.52 9.15
CA GLY A 237 1.65 17.36 8.13
C GLY A 237 0.28 17.88 8.52
N GLU A 238 -0.41 18.44 7.52
CA GLU A 238 -1.77 18.97 7.64
C GLU A 238 -2.68 18.24 6.62
N LYS A 239 -3.74 17.60 7.09
CA LYS A 239 -4.71 16.85 6.27
C LYS A 239 -5.87 17.72 5.76
N ALA A 240 -6.00 18.93 6.28
CA ALA A 240 -6.97 19.93 5.88
C ALA A 240 -6.51 21.32 6.38
N LYS A 241 -6.99 22.39 5.75
CA LYS A 241 -6.67 23.78 6.11
C LYS A 241 -7.02 24.19 7.53
N THR A 242 -8.08 23.62 8.09
CA THR A 242 -8.54 23.91 9.44
C THR A 242 -8.77 22.61 10.15
N GLU A 243 -8.22 22.50 11.36
CA GLU A 243 -8.34 21.29 12.18
C GLU A 243 -7.87 20.04 11.41
N GLY A 244 -6.67 20.13 10.83
CA GLY A 244 -6.07 19.07 10.02
C GLY A 244 -4.68 18.62 10.49
N ASP A 245 -4.14 19.14 11.59
CA ASP A 245 -2.79 18.78 12.06
C ASP A 245 -2.71 17.27 12.29
N TYR A 246 -1.69 16.62 11.76
CA TYR A 246 -1.46 15.18 11.87
C TYR A 246 0.00 14.90 12.17
N THR A 247 0.24 14.08 13.20
CA THR A 247 1.57 13.55 13.51
C THR A 247 1.42 12.06 13.81
N GLY A 248 2.25 11.24 13.19
CA GLY A 248 2.23 9.79 13.31
C GLY A 248 3.63 9.21 13.49
N TYR A 249 3.73 8.14 14.27
CA TYR A 249 4.96 7.38 14.44
C TYR A 249 4.67 5.90 14.48
N GLU A 250 5.47 5.12 13.76
CA GLU A 250 5.42 3.66 13.81
C GLU A 250 6.79 3.08 14.09
N LEU A 251 6.80 1.98 14.85
CA LEU A 251 7.96 1.12 15.05
C LEU A 251 7.56 -0.29 14.63
N ALA A 252 8.46 -0.98 13.94
CA ALA A 252 8.24 -2.33 13.47
C ALA A 252 9.45 -3.23 13.76
N GLY A 253 9.18 -4.50 14.05
CA GLY A 253 10.18 -5.53 14.20
C GLY A 253 9.72 -6.85 13.61
N ALA A 254 10.63 -7.59 12.97
CA ALA A 254 10.36 -8.93 12.50
C ALA A 254 11.50 -9.90 12.77
N TYR A 255 11.12 -11.17 12.92
CA TYR A 255 12.04 -12.30 13.03
C TYR A 255 11.59 -13.47 12.15
N THR A 256 12.49 -13.93 11.28
CA THR A 256 12.24 -15.08 10.41
C THR A 256 12.83 -16.36 11.03
N LEU A 257 11.99 -17.36 11.26
CA LEU A 257 12.38 -18.68 11.75
C LEU A 257 11.93 -19.76 10.76
N GLY A 258 12.81 -20.11 9.83
CA GLY A 258 12.51 -21.10 8.80
C GLY A 258 11.40 -20.64 7.86
N GLN A 259 10.24 -21.29 7.92
CA GLN A 259 9.04 -20.94 7.13
C GLN A 259 8.08 -20.01 7.87
N THR A 260 8.42 -19.59 9.10
CA THR A 260 7.57 -18.71 9.90
C THR A 260 8.19 -17.32 9.99
N VAL A 261 7.40 -16.28 9.78
CA VAL A 261 7.77 -14.89 10.05
C VAL A 261 6.91 -14.40 11.20
N PHE A 262 7.54 -13.87 12.24
CA PHE A 262 6.88 -13.18 13.34
C PHE A 262 7.08 -11.69 13.17
N THR A 263 6.02 -10.90 13.30
CA THR A 263 6.12 -9.44 13.25
C THR A 263 5.44 -8.80 14.45
N THR A 264 5.90 -7.60 14.79
CA THR A 264 5.24 -6.74 15.76
C THR A 264 5.36 -5.29 15.34
N THR A 265 4.33 -4.51 15.62
CA THR A 265 4.32 -3.07 15.37
C THR A 265 3.75 -2.32 16.55
N TYR A 266 4.22 -1.09 16.73
CA TYR A 266 3.55 -0.07 17.54
C TYR A 266 3.26 1.11 16.63
N ASN A 267 2.02 1.58 16.61
CA ASN A 267 1.57 2.67 15.75
C ASN A 267 0.83 3.68 16.63
N ASN A 268 1.21 4.94 16.56
CA ASN A 268 0.52 6.00 17.29
C ASN A 268 0.40 7.24 16.40
N ALA A 269 -0.82 7.75 16.28
CA ALA A 269 -1.11 8.97 15.57
C ALA A 269 -1.90 9.93 16.45
N GLU A 270 -1.60 11.20 16.30
CA GLU A 270 -2.37 12.32 16.83
C GLU A 270 -2.98 13.09 15.66
N THR A 271 -4.21 13.56 15.85
CA THR A 271 -4.87 14.48 14.94
C THR A 271 -5.49 15.61 15.75
N ASN A 272 -5.15 16.85 15.42
CA ASN A 272 -5.55 18.03 16.21
C ASN A 272 -5.20 17.92 17.70
N ASN A 273 -3.97 17.49 18.01
CA ASN A 273 -3.42 17.33 19.37
C ASN A 273 -4.16 16.32 20.26
N GLU A 274 -4.94 15.40 19.68
CA GLU A 274 -5.56 14.29 20.41
C GLU A 274 -5.26 12.98 19.67
N THR A 275 -5.08 11.89 20.41
CA THR A 275 -4.82 10.56 19.86
C THR A 275 -5.92 10.16 18.87
N SER A 276 -5.54 9.73 17.67
CA SER A 276 -6.45 9.22 16.63
C SER A 276 -6.20 7.75 16.29
N ALA A 277 -5.00 7.23 16.58
CA ALA A 277 -4.68 5.80 16.59
C ALA A 277 -3.64 5.51 17.67
N ASN A 278 -3.78 4.39 18.39
CA ASN A 278 -2.78 3.93 19.34
C ASN A 278 -2.83 2.41 19.46
N ASN A 279 -1.98 1.74 18.71
CA ASN A 279 -2.08 0.31 18.47
C ASN A 279 -0.75 -0.39 18.74
N PHE A 280 -0.83 -1.54 19.42
CA PHE A 280 0.26 -2.50 19.48
C PHE A 280 -0.22 -3.81 18.84
N ALA A 281 0.48 -4.31 17.82
CA ALA A 281 0.08 -5.52 17.12
C ALA A 281 1.20 -6.56 17.08
N VAL A 282 0.79 -7.83 17.04
CA VAL A 282 1.66 -8.99 16.85
C VAL A 282 1.05 -9.94 15.83
N ASP A 283 1.88 -10.60 15.03
CA ASP A 283 1.43 -11.67 14.16
C ASP A 283 2.43 -12.82 14.02
N ALA A 284 1.93 -13.92 13.47
CA ALA A 284 2.74 -15.03 12.98
C ALA A 284 2.20 -15.48 11.64
N SER A 285 3.07 -15.53 10.63
CA SER A 285 2.78 -15.99 9.27
C SER A 285 3.60 -17.23 8.94
N TYR A 286 2.94 -18.33 8.58
CA TYR A 286 3.59 -19.57 8.15
C TYR A 286 3.43 -19.79 6.64
N TYR A 287 4.55 -19.91 5.94
CA TYR A 287 4.64 -20.10 4.50
C TYR A 287 4.79 -21.59 4.16
N PHE A 288 3.68 -22.27 3.89
CA PHE A 288 3.70 -23.68 3.45
C PHE A 288 4.42 -23.84 2.10
N LYS A 289 4.25 -22.83 1.24
CA LYS A 289 4.89 -22.65 -0.06
C LYS A 289 5.10 -21.16 -0.31
N PRO A 290 5.95 -20.76 -1.27
CA PRO A 290 6.11 -19.36 -1.65
C PRO A 290 4.79 -18.65 -2.03
N ASN A 291 3.79 -19.41 -2.49
CA ASN A 291 2.49 -18.91 -2.91
C ASN A 291 1.33 -19.30 -1.98
N PHE A 292 1.60 -19.92 -0.83
CA PHE A 292 0.54 -20.35 0.08
C PHE A 292 0.96 -20.20 1.53
N ARG A 293 0.28 -19.31 2.25
CA ARG A 293 0.58 -18.96 3.64
C ARG A 293 -0.69 -18.87 4.49
N GLY A 294 -0.56 -19.22 5.77
CA GLY A 294 -1.56 -18.94 6.79
C GLY A 294 -1.02 -17.95 7.81
N TYR A 295 -1.88 -17.13 8.40
CA TYR A 295 -1.48 -16.17 9.43
C TYR A 295 -2.52 -16.01 10.53
N VAL A 296 -2.03 -15.61 11.71
CA VAL A 296 -2.83 -15.13 12.83
C VAL A 296 -2.23 -13.81 13.30
N SER A 297 -3.09 -12.82 13.54
CA SER A 297 -2.67 -11.51 14.03
C SER A 297 -3.63 -11.02 15.10
N TYR A 298 -3.12 -10.29 16.09
CA TYR A 298 -3.91 -9.64 17.13
C TYR A 298 -3.42 -8.21 17.29
N ILE A 299 -4.34 -7.26 17.34
CA ILE A 299 -4.08 -5.85 17.66
C ILE A 299 -4.70 -5.52 19.01
N PHE A 300 -3.86 -4.98 19.88
CA PHE A 300 -4.25 -4.35 21.13
C PHE A 300 -4.50 -2.87 20.82
N ASN A 301 -5.76 -2.46 20.86
CA ASN A 301 -6.13 -1.06 20.73
C ASN A 301 -5.99 -0.40 22.10
N LEU A 302 -5.10 0.58 22.20
CA LEU A 302 -4.75 1.24 23.46
C LEU A 302 -5.57 2.52 23.69
N ILE A 303 -6.61 2.75 22.89
CA ILE A 303 -7.62 3.79 23.10
C ILE A 303 -8.71 3.22 23.99
N ASP A 304 -9.14 3.96 25.02
CA ASP A 304 -10.25 3.57 25.88
C ASP A 304 -11.56 4.27 25.47
N SER A 305 -12.69 3.57 25.66
CA SER A 305 -14.01 4.18 25.49
C SER A 305 -14.17 5.38 26.44
N GLY A 306 -14.51 6.55 25.89
CA GLY A 306 -14.63 7.80 26.63
C GLY A 306 -13.42 8.73 26.51
N ASP A 307 -12.32 8.25 25.93
CA ASP A 307 -11.18 9.10 25.58
C ASP A 307 -11.58 10.15 24.53
N LYS A 308 -10.82 11.24 24.49
CA LYS A 308 -10.89 12.14 23.34
C LYS A 308 -10.20 11.48 22.15
N LEU A 309 -10.86 11.54 21.00
CA LEU A 309 -10.40 10.95 19.76
C LEU A 309 -10.19 12.04 18.72
N GLY A 310 -8.95 12.20 18.27
CA GLY A 310 -8.55 13.15 17.23
C GLY A 310 -9.21 12.82 15.90
N LYS A 311 -9.81 13.81 15.24
CA LYS A 311 -10.36 13.69 13.88
C LYS A 311 -10.21 14.99 13.11
N VAL A 312 -10.02 14.88 11.80
CA VAL A 312 -10.03 16.03 10.90
C VAL A 312 -11.41 16.71 10.95
N GLY A 313 -11.42 18.04 11.11
CA GLY A 313 -12.66 18.83 11.22
C GLY A 313 -13.37 18.74 12.58
N GLY A 314 -12.71 18.18 13.60
CA GLY A 314 -13.13 18.32 15.00
C GLY A 314 -13.04 17.03 15.81
N ASN A 315 -12.51 17.14 17.03
CA ASN A 315 -12.30 15.99 17.92
C ASN A 315 -13.63 15.41 18.43
N THR A 316 -13.63 14.10 18.66
CA THR A 316 -14.79 13.32 19.11
C THR A 316 -14.48 12.60 20.43
N THR A 317 -15.44 11.83 20.93
CA THR A 317 -15.23 10.92 22.06
C THR A 317 -15.23 9.49 21.54
N ALA A 318 -14.20 8.71 21.90
CA ALA A 318 -14.09 7.32 21.52
C ALA A 318 -15.30 6.53 22.04
N SER A 319 -16.00 5.86 21.13
CA SER A 319 -17.02 4.88 21.47
C SER A 319 -16.36 3.56 21.90
N LYS A 320 -17.15 2.61 22.40
CA LYS A 320 -16.65 1.24 22.63
C LYS A 320 -16.08 0.62 21.36
N ALA A 321 -16.79 0.79 20.23
CA ALA A 321 -16.36 0.25 18.94
C ALA A 321 -15.02 0.83 18.46
N ASP A 322 -14.73 2.10 18.80
CA ASP A 322 -13.44 2.73 18.46
C ASP A 322 -12.28 2.22 19.32
N ALA A 323 -12.59 1.57 20.45
CA ALA A 323 -11.66 1.09 21.47
C ALA A 323 -11.51 -0.45 21.46
N GLU A 324 -12.17 -1.16 20.55
CA GLU A 324 -12.10 -2.62 20.50
C GLU A 324 -10.75 -3.11 19.95
N ASP A 325 -10.25 -4.20 20.56
CA ASP A 325 -9.21 -5.06 20.01
C ASP A 325 -9.72 -5.83 18.79
N GLU A 326 -8.80 -6.38 17.98
CA GLU A 326 -9.15 -7.23 16.83
C GLU A 326 -8.25 -8.46 16.72
N LEU A 327 -8.88 -9.63 16.54
CA LEU A 327 -8.23 -10.86 16.11
C LEU A 327 -8.47 -11.06 14.60
N ALA A 328 -7.40 -11.33 13.87
CA ALA A 328 -7.48 -11.70 12.46
C ALA A 328 -6.88 -13.09 12.22
N LEU A 329 -7.61 -13.95 11.49
CA LEU A 329 -7.12 -15.23 10.98
C LEU A 329 -7.19 -15.20 9.46
N GLY A 330 -6.12 -15.62 8.79
CA GLY A 330 -6.12 -15.61 7.34
C GLY A 330 -5.39 -16.77 6.68
N LEU A 331 -5.80 -17.04 5.45
CA LEU A 331 -5.20 -18.00 4.56
C LEU A 331 -5.14 -17.39 3.16
N ARG A 332 -3.93 -17.27 2.62
CA ARG A 332 -3.67 -16.58 1.37
C ARG A 332 -2.99 -17.52 0.38
N TYR A 333 -3.62 -17.65 -0.78
CA TYR A 333 -3.05 -18.27 -1.97
C TYR A 333 -2.74 -17.16 -2.98
N ASP A 334 -1.50 -17.09 -3.45
CA ASP A 334 -1.05 -16.19 -4.52
C ASP A 334 -1.09 -16.97 -5.85
N PHE A 335 -1.72 -16.39 -6.88
CA PHE A 335 -1.88 -17.00 -8.21
C PHE A 335 -0.57 -17.02 -9.00
#